data_AF-A0A7A6R301-F1
#
_entry.id   AF-A0A7A6R301-F1
#
_cell.length_a   1.000
_cell.length_b   1.000
_cell.length_c   1.000
_cell.angle_alpha   90.00
_cell.angle_beta   90.00
_cell.angle_gamma   90.00
#
_symmetry.space_group_name_H-M   'P 1'
#
loop_
_entity.id
_entity.type
_entity.pdbx_description
1 polymer ?
#
loop_
_entity_poly.entity_id
_entity_poly.type
_entity_poly.pdbx_seq_one_letter_code
_entity_poly.pdbx_strand_id
1 'polypeptide(L)' 'EQGVWIRPFGKLIYLMPPYIILPQQLQRLTAAVNRAVQDETFFCQ' A
#
# COMPACT_ATOMS: atom_id res chain seq x y z
N GLU A 1 -3.43 6.93 9.56
CA GLU A 1 -3.56 5.88 10.61
C GLU A 1 -2.72 4.62 10.36
N GLN A 2 -2.51 4.15 9.13
CA GLN A 2 -1.70 2.94 8.88
C GLN A 2 -0.17 3.14 8.84
N GLY A 3 0.34 4.38 8.80
CA GLY A 3 1.79 4.67 8.80
C GLY A 3 2.52 4.26 7.50
N VAL A 4 1.77 4.02 6.43
CA VAL A 4 2.25 3.63 5.11
C VAL A 4 1.70 4.65 4.12
N TRP A 5 2.54 5.16 3.22
CA TRP A 5 2.09 5.95 2.09
C TRP A 5 1.96 5.07 0.85
N ILE A 6 0.76 5.06 0.30
CA ILE A 6 0.42 4.34 -0.93
C ILE A 6 0.01 5.38 -1.96
N ARG A 7 0.57 5.30 -3.17
CA ARG A 7 0.15 6.15 -4.29
C ARG A 7 -0.61 5.31 -5.31
N PRO A 8 -1.94 5.48 -5.42
CA PRO A 8 -2.68 4.90 -6.53
C PRO A 8 -2.35 5.63 -7.84
N PHE A 9 -2.36 4.89 -8.95
CA PHE A 9 -2.20 5.39 -10.31
C PHE A 9 -3.22 4.68 -11.20
N GLY A 10 -4.37 5.34 -11.47
CA GLY A 10 -5.53 4.67 -12.04
C GLY A 10 -5.98 3.52 -11.15
N LYS A 11 -6.01 2.29 -11.69
CA LYS A 11 -6.39 1.07 -10.95
C LYS A 11 -5.20 0.31 -10.34
N LEU A 12 -4.01 0.91 -10.33
CA LEU A 12 -2.79 0.27 -9.86
C LEU A 12 -2.30 0.92 -8.57
N ILE A 13 -1.73 0.10 -7.68
CA ILE A 13 -0.97 0.55 -6.52
C ILE A 13 0.50 0.19 -6.76
N TYR A 14 1.37 1.20 -6.70
CA TYR A 14 2.82 1.02 -6.75
C TYR A 14 3.48 1.40 -5.43
N LEU A 15 4.55 0.69 -5.08
CA LEU A 15 5.31 0.84 -3.86
C LEU A 15 6.79 0.49 -4.09
N MET A 16 7.68 1.29 -3.48
CA MET A 16 9.13 1.05 -3.43
C MET A 16 9.58 1.04 -1.98
N PRO A 17 9.48 -0.09 -1.27
CA PRO A 17 10.12 -0.20 0.03
C PRO A 17 11.65 -0.10 -0.12
N PRO A 18 12.36 0.38 0.91
CA PRO A 18 13.81 0.35 0.92
C PRO A 18 14.32 -1.10 0.92
N TYR A 19 15.50 -1.34 0.33
CA TYR A 19 16.10 -2.69 0.31
C TYR A 19 16.38 -3.26 1.71
N ILE A 20 16.55 -2.40 2.72
CA ILE A 20 16.85 -2.77 4.11
C ILE A 20 15.54 -3.01 4.93
N ILE A 21 14.39 -3.14 4.27
CA ILE A 21 13.10 -3.32 4.95
C ILE A 21 13.08 -4.61 5.79
N LEU A 22 12.58 -4.51 7.03
CA LEU A 22 12.40 -5.66 7.91
C LEU A 22 11.12 -6.44 7.56
N PRO A 23 11.06 -7.75 7.83
CA PRO A 23 9.88 -8.57 7.55
C PRO A 23 8.57 -8.02 8.13
N GLN A 24 8.60 -7.47 9.35
CA GLN A 24 7.43 -6.90 10.02
C GLN A 24 6.95 -5.60 9.35
N GLN A 25 7.89 -4.80 8.86
CA GLN A 25 7.58 -3.58 8.10
C GLN A 25 6.96 -3.93 6.75
N LEU A 26 7.50 -4.96 6.09
CA LEU A 26 6.95 -5.47 4.84
C LEU A 26 5.52 -6.02 5.03
N GLN A 27 5.27 -6.78 6.10
CA GLN A 27 3.93 -7.28 6.45
C GLN A 27 2.92 -6.13 6.66
N ARG A 28 3.32 -5.06 7.35
CA ARG A 28 2.48 -3.88 7.53
C ARG A 28 2.16 -3.22 6.19
N LEU A 29 3.15 -3.13 5.32
CA LEU A 29 3.03 -2.51 4.00
C LEU A 29 2.07 -3.30 3.09
N THR A 30 2.23 -4.63 3.02
CA THR A 30 1.34 -5.49 2.22
C THR A 30 -0.08 -5.56 2.81
N ALA A 31 -0.24 -5.55 4.13
CA ALA A 31 -1.56 -5.47 4.77
C ALA A 31 -2.29 -4.16 4.43
N ALA A 32 -1.58 -3.03 4.39
CA ALA A 32 -2.15 -1.75 3.98
C ALA A 32 -2.60 -1.77 2.52
N VAL A 33 -1.81 -2.37 1.61
CA VAL A 33 -2.18 -2.54 0.19
C VAL A 33 -3.43 -3.39 0.04
N ASN A 34 -3.51 -4.52 0.73
CA ASN A 34 -4.70 -5.39 0.69
C ASN A 34 -5.97 -4.65 1.11
N ARG A 35 -5.89 -3.82 2.17
CA ARG A 35 -7.03 -3.00 2.60
C ARG A 35 -7.40 -1.95 1.56
N ALA A 36 -6.40 -1.29 0.96
CA ALA A 36 -6.63 -0.28 -0.07
C ALA A 36 -7.33 -0.88 -1.30
N VAL A 37 -6.93 -2.09 -1.75
CA VAL A 37 -7.56 -2.79 -2.89
C VAL A 37 -9.02 -3.16 -2.62
N GLN A 38 -9.38 -3.44 -1.37
CA GLN A 38 -10.76 -3.77 -0.98
C GLN A 38 -11.68 -2.56 -0.91
N ASP A 39 -11.14 -1.35 -0.91
CA ASP A 39 -11.90 -0.11 -0.81
C ASP A 39 -11.86 0.62 -2.15
N GLU A 40 -12.95 0.48 -2.91
CA GLU A 40 -13.10 1.03 -4.26
C GLU A 40 -12.97 2.56 -4.31
N THR A 41 -13.18 3.24 -3.18
CA THR A 41 -13.08 4.71 -3.11
C THR A 41 -11.66 5.22 -3.41
N PHE A 42 -10.64 4.37 -3.24
CA PHE A 42 -9.25 4.73 -3.58
C PHE A 42 -8.93 4.69 -5.08
N PHE A 43 -9.82 4.12 -5.91
CA PHE A 43 -9.63 3.96 -7.35
C PHE A 43 -10.67 4.68 -8.19
N CYS A 44 -11.69 5.27 -7.56
CA CYS A 44 -12.63 6.16 -8.20
C CYS A 44 -12.02 7.56 -8.31
N GLN A 45 -11.33 7.83 -9.42
CA GLN A 45 -11.01 9.17 -9.91
C GLN A 45 -11.50 9.33 -11.34
#